data_AF-A0A940RA25-F1
#
_entry.id   AF-A0A940RA25-F1
#
_cell.length_a   1.000
_cell.length_b   1.000
_cell.length_c   1.000
_cell.angle_alpha   90.00
_cell.angle_beta   90.00
_cell.angle_gamma   90.00
#
_symmetry.space_group_name_H-M   'P 1'
#
loop_
_entity.id
_entity.type
_entity.pdbx_description
1 polymer ?
#
loop_
_entity_poly.entity_id
_entity_poly.type
_entity_poly.pdbx_seq_one_letter_code
_entity_poly.pdbx_strand_id
1 'polypeptide(L)'
;MKLKFALKMVKFYLKGDVVRNIISFLAVLTLPLVLSAQEKVTGTLYDLNSKQSVKLYTLDLSVVPLGDSTQVQTEFKSLDGKTVVTENGVIKDAELLSYEINRPQTEEKGRIA
;
A
#
# COMPACT_ATOMS: atom_id res chain seq x y z
N MET A 1 -3.29 -11.93 -20.07
CA MET A 1 -2.40 -10.75 -19.91
C MET A 1 -2.31 -10.25 -18.47
N LYS A 2 -3.41 -10.28 -17.68
CA LYS A 2 -3.48 -9.97 -16.23
C LYS A 2 -2.41 -10.64 -15.34
N LEU A 3 -2.03 -11.88 -15.66
CA LEU A 3 -1.11 -12.69 -14.84
C LEU A 3 0.36 -12.24 -14.91
N LYS A 4 0.78 -11.65 -16.03
CA LYS A 4 2.19 -11.28 -16.25
C LYS A 4 2.60 -10.03 -15.44
N PHE A 5 1.66 -9.12 -15.19
CA PHE A 5 1.90 -7.90 -14.42
C PHE A 5 2.02 -8.20 -12.92
N ALA A 6 1.11 -8.99 -12.36
CA ALA A 6 1.20 -9.50 -11.00
C ALA A 6 2.53 -10.25 -10.76
N LEU A 7 2.95 -11.09 -11.72
CA LEU A 7 4.22 -11.80 -11.63
C LEU A 7 5.45 -10.88 -11.66
N LYS A 8 5.38 -9.77 -12.40
CA LYS A 8 6.50 -8.83 -12.56
C LYS A 8 6.68 -7.97 -11.30
N MET A 9 5.58 -7.55 -10.69
CA MET A 9 5.57 -6.86 -9.39
C MET A 9 6.07 -7.79 -8.28
N VAL A 10 5.55 -9.02 -8.20
CA VAL A 10 6.04 -10.03 -7.25
C VAL A 10 7.55 -10.30 -7.45
N LYS A 11 8.04 -10.38 -8.69
CA LYS A 11 9.48 -10.53 -8.96
C LYS A 11 10.35 -9.34 -8.56
N PHE A 12 9.85 -8.10 -8.65
CA PHE A 12 10.58 -6.90 -8.21
C PHE A 12 10.73 -6.89 -6.68
N TYR A 13 9.67 -7.27 -5.96
CA TYR A 13 9.67 -7.36 -4.50
C TYR A 13 10.45 -8.58 -3.96
N LEU A 14 10.63 -9.64 -4.75
CA LEU A 14 11.37 -10.85 -4.33
C LEU A 14 12.89 -10.78 -4.57
N LYS A 15 13.42 -9.76 -5.25
CA LYS A 15 14.85 -9.71 -5.65
C LYS A 15 15.76 -8.99 -4.64
N GLY A 16 15.20 -8.28 -3.67
CA GLY A 16 15.91 -7.86 -2.47
C GLY A 16 15.68 -8.89 -1.36
N ASP A 17 16.56 -8.98 -0.38
CA ASP A 17 16.37 -9.76 0.85
C ASP A 17 15.11 -9.32 1.63
N VAL A 18 13.94 -9.73 1.17
CA VAL A 18 12.62 -9.38 1.71
C VAL A 18 12.12 -10.53 2.59
N VAL A 19 12.90 -10.90 3.60
CA VAL A 19 12.51 -11.88 4.64
C VAL A 19 11.45 -11.29 5.60
N ARG A 20 10.81 -10.15 5.25
CA ARG A 20 10.08 -9.29 6.19
C ARG A 20 8.69 -8.81 5.73
N ASN A 21 8.24 -9.11 4.51
CA ASN A 21 7.21 -8.28 3.84
C ASN A 21 6.08 -9.10 3.19
N ILE A 22 5.40 -9.91 3.99
CA ILE A 22 4.17 -10.64 3.59
C ILE A 22 2.91 -9.75 3.65
N ILE A 23 3.01 -8.51 4.13
CA ILE A 23 1.83 -7.69 4.45
C ILE A 23 1.26 -6.93 3.22
N SER A 24 2.03 -6.68 2.18
CA SER A 24 1.71 -5.59 1.24
C SER A 24 0.94 -5.97 -0.03
N PHE A 25 0.24 -7.11 -0.11
CA PHE A 25 -0.50 -7.44 -1.35
C PHE A 25 -1.93 -7.95 -1.18
N LEU A 26 -2.42 -8.17 0.04
CA LEU A 26 -3.76 -8.75 0.21
C LEU A 26 -4.90 -7.74 0.04
N ALA A 27 -4.64 -6.43 0.11
CA ALA A 27 -5.69 -5.40 0.06
C ALA A 27 -6.10 -4.98 -1.36
N VAL A 28 -5.30 -5.28 -2.38
CA VAL A 28 -5.54 -4.79 -3.76
C VAL A 28 -6.40 -5.76 -4.59
N LEU A 29 -6.61 -7.00 -4.13
CA LEU A 29 -7.26 -8.04 -4.94
C LEU A 29 -8.77 -8.25 -4.67
N THR A 30 -9.38 -7.54 -3.70
CA THR A 30 -10.76 -7.83 -3.25
C THR A 30 -11.72 -6.63 -3.27
N LEU A 31 -11.42 -5.55 -3.99
CA LEU A 31 -12.35 -4.41 -4.13
C LEU A 31 -13.02 -4.42 -5.52
N PRO A 32 -14.06 -5.25 -5.75
CA PRO A 32 -15.01 -4.96 -6.80
C PRO A 32 -16.03 -3.93 -6.27
N LEU A 33 -16.15 -2.81 -6.99
CA LEU A 33 -17.38 -2.02 -7.13
C LEU A 33 -17.92 -1.32 -5.86
N VAL A 34 -17.44 -0.12 -5.56
CA VAL A 34 -18.32 0.94 -5.07
C VAL A 34 -17.98 2.27 -5.73
N LEU A 35 -18.88 2.72 -6.60
CA LEU A 35 -18.83 4.03 -7.23
C LEU A 35 -19.20 5.11 -6.19
N SER A 36 -18.41 6.19 -6.15
CA SER A 36 -18.78 7.52 -5.65
C SER A 36 -18.76 7.77 -4.13
N ALA A 37 -17.84 7.16 -3.39
CA ALA A 37 -17.40 7.70 -2.11
C ALA A 37 -15.87 7.61 -2.05
N GLN A 38 -15.21 8.60 -1.43
CA GLN A 38 -13.82 8.44 -1.04
C GLN A 38 -13.75 7.21 -0.12
N GLU A 39 -13.22 6.10 -0.64
CA GLU A 39 -13.15 4.87 0.13
C GLU A 39 -11.98 4.99 1.10
N LYS A 40 -12.30 5.14 2.39
CA LYS A 40 -11.32 4.98 3.46
C LYS A 40 -11.42 3.56 4.00
N VAL A 41 -10.37 2.78 3.77
CA VAL A 41 -10.21 1.43 4.31
C VAL A 41 -9.21 1.50 5.45
N THR A 42 -9.55 0.96 6.61
CA THR A 42 -8.63 0.87 7.74
C THR A 42 -8.31 -0.59 8.07
N GLY A 43 -7.07 -0.85 8.46
CA GLY A 43 -6.58 -2.19 8.80
C GLY A 43 -5.65 -2.18 10.00
N THR A 44 -5.53 -3.32 10.68
CA THR A 44 -4.53 -3.53 11.73
C THR A 44 -3.48 -4.52 11.25
N LEU A 45 -2.21 -4.16 11.38
CA LEU A 45 -1.07 -4.99 11.04
C LEU A 45 -0.54 -5.67 12.30
N TYR A 46 -0.42 -6.99 12.24
CA TYR A 46 0.05 -7.81 13.35
C TYR A 46 1.42 -8.41 13.04
N ASP A 47 2.17 -8.72 14.09
CA ASP A 47 3.39 -9.50 13.96
C ASP A 47 3.07 -10.89 13.40
N LEU A 48 3.82 -11.30 12.38
CA LEU A 48 3.59 -12.51 11.60
C LEU A 48 3.62 -13.78 12.46
N ASN A 49 4.48 -13.82 13.49
CA ASN A 49 4.68 -14.97 14.35
C ASN A 49 3.82 -14.93 15.63
N SER A 50 3.06 -13.86 15.83
CA SER A 50 2.27 -13.65 17.04
C SER A 50 0.90 -14.32 17.04
N LYS A 51 0.48 -14.95 15.93
CA LYS A 51 -0.90 -15.42 15.74
C LYS A 51 -1.93 -14.31 16.01
N GLN A 52 -1.64 -13.10 15.51
CA GLN A 52 -2.49 -11.90 15.68
C GLN A 52 -2.65 -11.41 17.12
N SER A 53 -1.73 -11.76 18.03
CA SER A 53 -1.75 -11.25 19.41
C SER A 53 -0.97 -9.93 19.58
N VAL A 54 0.03 -9.67 18.73
CA VAL A 54 0.86 -8.47 18.81
C VAL A 54 0.54 -7.54 17.65
N LYS A 55 -0.10 -6.42 17.95
CA LYS A 55 -0.34 -5.34 16.98
C LYS A 55 0.95 -4.55 16.77
N LEU A 56 1.24 -4.21 15.52
CA LEU A 56 2.42 -3.43 15.15
C LEU A 56 2.04 -2.03 14.67
N TYR A 57 1.09 -1.97 13.73
CA TYR A 57 0.67 -0.73 13.09
C TYR A 57 -0.81 -0.76 12.75
N THR A 58 -1.37 0.41 12.46
CA THR A 58 -2.61 0.54 11.71
C THR A 58 -2.32 1.05 10.31
N LEU A 59 -3.15 0.67 9.35
CA LEU A 59 -3.07 1.08 7.96
C LEU A 59 -4.34 1.87 7.64
N ASP A 60 -4.19 3.09 7.13
CA ASP A 60 -5.27 3.88 6.56
C ASP A 60 -5.03 3.98 5.05
N LEU A 61 -5.95 3.48 4.23
CA LEU A 61 -5.90 3.56 2.78
C LEU A 61 -7.06 4.44 2.31
N SER A 62 -6.75 5.45 1.50
CA SER A 62 -7.71 6.39 0.92
C SER A 62 -7.62 6.32 -0.60
N VAL A 63 -8.75 6.07 -1.25
CA VAL A 63 -8.86 6.05 -2.72
C VAL A 63 -9.65 7.27 -3.16
N VAL A 64 -9.05 8.10 -4.01
CA VAL A 64 -9.61 9.37 -4.48
C VAL A 64 -9.58 9.41 -6.01
N PRO A 65 -10.73 9.57 -6.68
CA PRO A 65 -10.76 9.84 -8.12
C PRO A 65 -10.01 11.15 -8.45
N LEU A 66 -9.15 11.12 -9.47
CA LEU A 66 -8.35 12.25 -9.93
C LEU A 66 -8.45 12.36 -11.46
N GLY A 67 -9.51 13.00 -11.94
CA GLY A 67 -9.83 13.03 -13.37
C GLY A 67 -10.07 11.62 -13.92
N ASP A 68 -9.31 11.24 -14.97
CA ASP A 68 -9.33 9.89 -15.54
C ASP A 68 -8.45 8.88 -14.77
N SER A 69 -7.82 9.31 -13.67
CA SER A 69 -6.94 8.49 -12.85
C SER A 69 -7.52 8.32 -11.45
N THR A 70 -6.89 7.44 -10.66
CA THR A 70 -7.22 7.20 -9.26
C THR A 70 -5.96 7.42 -8.44
N GLN A 71 -6.04 8.30 -7.45
CA GLN A 71 -5.02 8.46 -6.44
C GLN A 71 -5.29 7.50 -5.28
N VAL A 72 -4.25 6.78 -4.86
CA VAL A 72 -4.26 5.92 -3.68
C VAL A 72 -3.25 6.46 -2.70
N GLN A 73 -3.71 6.83 -1.50
CA GLN A 73 -2.85 7.22 -0.39
C GLN A 73 -2.92 6.16 0.69
N THR A 74 -1.77 5.67 1.14
CA THR A 74 -1.66 4.73 2.27
C THR A 74 -0.83 5.37 3.38
N GLU A 75 -1.35 5.34 4.60
CA GLU A 75 -0.65 5.77 5.81
C GLU A 75 -0.50 4.59 6.76
N PHE A 76 0.74 4.27 7.10
CA PHE A 76 1.06 3.35 8.18
C PHE A 76 1.26 4.17 9.44
N LYS A 77 0.52 3.85 10.49
CA LYS A 77 0.56 4.55 11.78
C LYS A 77 1.00 3.61 12.87
N SER A 78 1.86 4.08 13.78
CA SER A 78 2.13 3.37 15.02
C SER A 78 0.88 3.30 15.91
N LEU A 79 0.94 2.48 16.96
CA LEU A 79 -0.20 2.24 17.86
C LEU A 79 -0.66 3.51 18.63
N ASP A 80 0.18 4.54 18.70
CA ASP A 80 -0.12 5.87 19.23
C ASP A 80 -0.78 6.80 18.19
N GLY A 81 -1.00 6.33 16.96
CA GLY A 81 -1.62 7.07 15.86
C GLY A 81 -0.66 7.92 15.03
N LYS A 82 0.64 7.93 15.34
CA LYS A 82 1.63 8.71 14.57
C LYS A 82 1.91 8.04 13.22
N THR A 83 1.84 8.80 12.13
CA THR A 83 2.23 8.30 10.80
C THR A 83 3.73 8.03 10.75
N VAL A 84 4.09 6.80 10.40
CA VAL A 84 5.47 6.34 10.21
C VAL A 84 5.80 6.14 8.74
N VAL A 85 4.85 5.79 7.89
CA VAL A 85 5.11 5.69 6.45
C VAL A 85 3.91 6.26 5.69
N THR A 86 4.20 7.01 4.65
CA THR A 86 3.19 7.47 3.69
C THR A 86 3.56 6.98 2.30
N GLU A 87 2.61 6.39 1.60
CA GLU A 87 2.72 5.96 0.21
C GLU A 87 1.62 6.65 -0.60
N ASN A 88 1.97 7.22 -1.74
CA ASN A 88 1.05 7.86 -2.68
C ASN A 88 1.25 7.24 -4.06
N GLY A 89 0.20 6.70 -4.66
CA GLY A 89 0.22 6.18 -6.01
C GLY A 89 -0.85 6.84 -6.88
N VAL A 90 -0.55 7.07 -8.16
CA VAL A 90 -1.55 7.46 -9.16
C VAL A 90 -1.66 6.34 -10.17
N ILE A 91 -2.87 5.83 -10.37
CA ILE A 91 -3.17 4.70 -11.25
C ILE A 91 -4.16 5.16 -12.33
N LYS A 92 -3.89 4.85 -13.60
CA LYS A 92 -4.83 5.05 -14.71
C LYS A 92 -4.85 3.79 -15.56
N ASP A 93 -6.03 3.29 -15.90
CA ASP A 93 -6.20 2.10 -16.75
C ASP A 93 -5.38 0.87 -16.30
N ALA A 94 -5.26 0.68 -14.98
CA ALA A 94 -4.43 -0.33 -14.33
C ALA A 94 -2.90 -0.19 -14.52
N GLU A 95 -2.43 0.96 -15.03
CA GLU A 95 -1.03 1.36 -15.07
C GLU A 95 -0.71 2.31 -13.90
N LEU A 96 0.44 2.08 -13.26
CA LEU A 96 0.97 2.98 -12.24
C LEU A 96 1.67 4.15 -12.94
N LEU A 97 1.10 5.34 -12.86
CA LEU A 97 1.66 6.55 -13.45
C LEU A 97 2.72 7.17 -12.56
N SER A 98 2.49 7.18 -11.25
CA SER A 98 3.46 7.69 -10.28
C SER A 98 3.33 6.99 -8.95
N TYR A 99 4.44 6.93 -8.22
CA TYR A 99 4.49 6.41 -6.87
C TYR A 99 5.50 7.20 -6.05
N GLU A 100 5.13 7.55 -4.83
CA GLU A 100 5.99 8.20 -3.85
C GLU A 100 5.87 7.48 -2.51
N ILE A 101 7.00 7.20 -1.87
CA ILE A 101 7.07 6.70 -0.49
C ILE A 101 7.91 7.67 0.33
N ASN A 102 7.42 7.97 1.54
CA ASN A 102 8.12 8.79 2.51
C ASN A 102 8.19 8.06 3.86
N ARG A 103 9.39 7.94 4.42
CA ARG A 103 9.69 7.34 5.72
C ARG A 103 10.39 8.37 6.61
N PRO A 104 9.65 9.19 7.37
CA PRO A 104 10.24 10.31 8.12
C PRO A 104 11.33 9.90 9.10
N GLN A 105 11.19 8.73 9.74
CA GLN A 105 12.16 8.23 10.73
C GLN A 105 13.52 7.82 10.15
N THR A 106 13.61 7.48 8.86
CA THR A 106 14.87 7.12 8.19
C THR A 106 15.29 8.15 7.15
N GLU A 107 14.52 9.22 6.98
CA GLU A 107 14.64 10.21 5.90
C GLU A 107 14.61 9.61 4.49
N GLU A 108 14.19 8.35 4.37
CA GLU A 108 14.17 7.62 3.11
C GLU A 108 12.95 8.05 2.28
N LYS A 109 13.22 8.46 1.04
CA LYS A 109 12.21 8.81 0.05
C LYS A 109 12.45 8.01 -1.23
N GLY A 110 11.38 7.45 -1.76
CA GLY A 110 11.40 6.75 -3.05
C GLY A 110 10.38 7.37 -3.98
N ARG A 111 10.73 7.51 -5.27
CA ARG A 111 9.82 8.03 -6.29
C ARG A 111 9.96 7.27 -7.59
N ILE A 112 8.83 6.98 -8.22
CA ILE A 112 8.71 6.47 -9.59
C ILE A 112 7.78 7.43 -10.34
N ALA A 113 8.19 7.84 -11.54
CA ALA A 113 7.45 8.74 -12.44
C ALA A 113 7.64 8.28 -13.89
#